data_AF-A0A7S2QAT6-F1
#
_entry.id   AF-A0A7S2QAT6-F1
#
_cell.length_a   1.000
_cell.length_b   1.000
_cell.length_c   1.000
_cell.angle_alpha   90.00
_cell.angle_beta   90.00
_cell.angle_gamma   90.00
#
_symmetry.space_group_name_H-M   'P 1'
#
loop_
_entity.id
_entity.type
_entity.pdbx_description
1 polymer ?
#
loop_
_entity_poly.entity_id
_entity_poly.type
_entity_poly.pdbx_seq_one_letter_code
_entity_poly.pdbx_strand_id
1 'polypeptide(L)'
;MEACGTIDDGYDYNLTAFKTLRNVGSATMCCAACAAYEGCGAWTWGAAPHVDWVTHVCWLKELPLGPFGPVPKVRKAGVMSGYPAPGVKKAGAQPPPPSVSGKLDGVVSKEDDLAMYGTAAGFSPRSAKCPGSIFIEGHGPVALINAGADTPGKPGGRVEALMGDAVVPHITGRTYFGTSCQEGPYDQTSYLPLQLLGKRISWTTDVSGTGCGCNAAMYLVSMPQNQQKGTCNDYYCDAMHVCGVECAEIDLQEANQYSWMSTMHTHNPAAGADGLGVARGFGGSLGEPERRDWTAEEYGPGARCVDTTRPFQVSVSFPIGADGQLASMNLQLSQAGQPCDLEAVNEVGAYHVKGHHPAQELTSALQAGMTPVISYWKSADMLWMDGLGADGRGPCVEDAPDWCP
;
A
#
# COMPACT_ATOMS: atom_id res chain seq x y z
N MET A 1 -10.24 -5.37 20.31
CA MET A 1 -9.02 -5.87 21.00
C MET A 1 -8.18 -6.58 19.97
N GLU A 2 -7.05 -6.03 19.53
CA GLU A 2 -6.24 -6.61 18.43
C GLU A 2 -5.23 -7.68 18.89
N ALA A 3 -5.13 -7.89 20.20
CA ALA A 3 -4.12 -8.75 20.82
C ALA A 3 -4.70 -10.08 21.29
N CYS A 4 -3.81 -11.07 21.35
CA CYS A 4 -4.11 -12.42 21.78
C CYS A 4 -4.58 -12.50 23.23
N GLY A 5 -5.44 -13.49 23.51
CA GLY A 5 -5.82 -13.85 24.87
C GLY A 5 -4.68 -14.55 25.62
N THR A 6 -5.04 -15.33 26.65
CA THR A 6 -4.06 -16.09 27.43
C THR A 6 -3.27 -17.08 26.55
N ILE A 7 -1.94 -17.04 26.67
CA ILE A 7 -1.00 -17.97 26.03
C ILE A 7 -0.46 -18.92 27.08
N ASP A 8 -0.64 -20.22 26.87
CA ASP A 8 -0.09 -21.27 27.71
C ASP A 8 1.29 -21.71 27.20
N ASP A 9 2.34 -21.31 27.94
CA ASP A 9 3.71 -21.71 27.63
C ASP A 9 4.02 -23.14 28.12
N GLY A 10 4.72 -23.91 27.29
CA GLY A 10 5.12 -25.27 27.58
C GLY A 10 4.00 -26.31 27.50
N TYR A 11 2.88 -25.96 26.87
CA TYR A 11 1.75 -26.85 26.64
C TYR A 11 1.38 -26.89 25.15
N ASP A 12 1.14 -28.11 24.66
CA ASP A 12 0.43 -28.34 23.41
C ASP A 12 -1.06 -28.55 23.70
N TYR A 13 -1.92 -27.85 22.97
CA TYR A 13 -3.35 -28.17 22.94
C TYR A 13 -3.52 -29.40 22.04
N ASN A 14 -3.62 -30.59 22.62
CA ASN A 14 -3.57 -31.88 21.94
C ASN A 14 -4.87 -32.15 21.17
N LEU A 15 -5.01 -31.40 20.07
CA LEU A 15 -6.08 -31.44 19.09
C LEU A 15 -5.45 -31.65 17.71
N THR A 16 -6.25 -32.16 16.77
CA THR A 16 -5.81 -32.33 15.38
C THR A 16 -5.61 -30.97 14.73
N ALA A 17 -4.43 -30.75 14.15
CA ALA A 17 -4.16 -29.59 13.33
C ALA A 17 -4.74 -29.80 11.92
N PHE A 18 -5.53 -28.85 11.44
CA PHE A 18 -6.09 -28.89 10.09
C PHE A 18 -5.27 -28.05 9.10
N LYS A 19 -4.52 -27.06 9.60
CA LYS A 19 -3.62 -26.21 8.81
C LYS A 19 -2.31 -26.03 9.57
N THR A 20 -1.20 -26.03 8.83
CA THR A 20 0.14 -25.74 9.35
C THR A 20 0.72 -24.58 8.57
N LEU A 21 1.07 -23.51 9.27
CA LEU A 21 1.74 -22.33 8.72
C LEU A 21 3.22 -22.37 9.10
N ARG A 22 4.07 -21.93 8.19
CA ARG A 22 5.53 -21.85 8.37
C ARG A 22 5.97 -20.40 8.47
N ASN A 23 7.17 -20.19 8.97
CA ASN A 23 7.79 -18.87 9.08
C ASN A 23 6.96 -17.90 9.94
N VAL A 24 6.22 -18.44 10.91
CA VAL A 24 5.44 -17.64 11.87
C VAL A 24 6.37 -17.20 12.99
N GLY A 25 6.70 -15.90 13.00
CA GLY A 25 7.76 -15.34 13.85
C GLY A 25 7.46 -15.37 15.35
N SER A 26 6.19 -15.37 15.77
CA SER A 26 5.80 -15.30 17.18
C SER A 26 4.53 -16.09 17.50
N ALA A 27 4.31 -16.38 18.79
CA ALA A 27 3.05 -16.95 19.27
C ALA A 27 1.86 -16.02 19.00
N THR A 28 2.07 -14.70 19.10
CA THR A 28 1.05 -13.69 18.80
C THR A 28 0.64 -13.72 17.33
N MET A 29 1.59 -13.89 16.41
CA MET A 29 1.28 -14.11 14.99
C MET A 29 0.49 -15.41 14.78
N CYS A 30 0.85 -16.51 15.45
CA CYS A 30 0.12 -17.78 15.31
C CYS A 30 -1.33 -17.68 15.78
N CYS A 31 -1.53 -16.98 16.90
CA CYS A 31 -2.85 -16.63 17.40
C CYS A 31 -3.64 -15.74 16.43
N ALA A 32 -3.02 -14.68 15.92
CA ALA A 32 -3.64 -13.79 14.94
C ALA A 32 -4.02 -14.56 13.66
N ALA A 33 -3.12 -15.40 13.16
CA ALA A 33 -3.36 -16.26 12.00
C ALA A 33 -4.58 -17.17 12.20
N CYS A 34 -4.79 -17.72 13.39
CA CYS A 34 -5.99 -18.51 13.70
C CYS A 34 -7.29 -17.73 13.42
N ALA A 35 -7.30 -16.41 13.66
CA ALA A 35 -8.45 -15.54 13.37
C ALA A 35 -8.70 -15.27 11.87
N ALA A 36 -7.82 -15.73 10.97
CA ALA A 36 -8.02 -15.66 9.52
C ALA A 36 -8.76 -16.88 8.95
N TYR A 37 -8.62 -18.05 9.60
CA TYR A 37 -9.11 -19.32 9.06
C TYR A 37 -10.42 -19.72 9.74
N GLU A 38 -11.46 -19.96 8.93
CA GLU A 38 -12.72 -20.51 9.39
C GLU A 38 -12.49 -21.85 10.10
N GLY A 39 -13.17 -22.06 11.24
CA GLY A 39 -13.06 -23.28 12.04
C GLY A 39 -11.86 -23.31 12.99
N CYS A 40 -10.91 -22.37 12.91
CA CYS A 40 -9.83 -22.31 13.88
C CYS A 40 -10.34 -21.89 15.26
N GLY A 41 -10.20 -22.77 16.24
CA GLY A 41 -10.58 -22.50 17.62
C GLY A 41 -9.42 -22.58 18.61
N ALA A 42 -8.31 -23.19 18.21
CA ALA A 42 -7.10 -23.32 19.01
C ALA A 42 -5.86 -23.28 18.11
N TRP A 43 -4.72 -22.96 18.69
CA TRP A 43 -3.45 -22.95 17.98
C TRP A 43 -2.31 -23.41 18.89
N THR A 44 -1.26 -23.96 18.27
CA THR A 44 0.04 -24.22 18.90
C THR A 44 1.12 -23.60 18.04
N TRP A 45 2.08 -22.91 18.64
CA TRP A 45 3.26 -22.35 17.99
C TRP A 45 4.54 -22.99 18.53
N GLY A 46 5.47 -23.33 17.64
CA GLY A 46 6.77 -23.87 18.02
C GLY A 46 7.78 -22.79 18.37
N ALA A 47 7.97 -22.61 19.68
CA ALA A 47 8.88 -21.64 20.29
C ALA A 47 10.34 -22.12 20.38
N ALA A 48 10.58 -23.43 20.24
CA ALA A 48 11.92 -23.99 20.29
C ALA A 48 12.76 -23.45 19.12
N PRO A 49 13.95 -22.85 19.37
CA PRO A 49 14.83 -22.40 18.30
C PRO A 49 15.60 -23.59 17.70
N HIS A 50 15.88 -23.52 16.39
CA HIS A 50 16.70 -24.50 15.65
C HIS A 50 16.24 -25.97 15.76
N VAL A 51 14.94 -26.20 15.89
CA VAL A 51 14.32 -27.52 15.85
C VAL A 51 13.53 -27.65 14.56
N ASP A 52 14.01 -28.53 13.68
CA ASP A 52 13.38 -28.80 12.39
C ASP A 52 11.89 -29.11 12.56
N TRP A 53 11.07 -28.49 11.71
CA TRP A 53 9.61 -28.64 11.70
C TRP A 53 8.89 -28.19 12.98
N VAL A 54 9.59 -27.56 13.92
CA VAL A 54 9.01 -26.96 15.12
C VAL A 54 9.23 -25.45 15.13
N THR A 55 10.46 -25.00 14.95
CA THR A 55 10.80 -23.58 14.99
C THR A 55 9.97 -22.78 13.98
N HIS A 56 9.29 -21.73 14.45
CA HIS A 56 8.44 -20.85 13.63
C HIS A 56 7.32 -21.58 12.87
N VAL A 57 6.86 -22.72 13.40
CA VAL A 57 5.70 -23.45 12.86
C VAL A 57 4.49 -23.16 13.73
N CYS A 58 3.38 -22.82 13.08
CA CYS A 58 2.08 -22.60 13.70
C CYS A 58 1.10 -23.69 13.24
N TRP A 59 0.53 -24.41 14.19
CA TRP A 59 -0.49 -25.43 13.95
C TRP A 59 -1.85 -24.87 14.36
N LEU A 60 -2.72 -24.68 13.38
CA LEU A 60 -4.10 -24.24 13.59
C LEU A 60 -4.99 -25.48 13.79
N LYS A 61 -5.86 -25.41 14.81
CA LYS A 61 -6.59 -26.56 15.34
C LYS A 61 -8.07 -26.22 15.48
N GLU A 62 -8.91 -27.19 15.13
CA GLU A 62 -10.35 -27.10 15.34
C GLU A 62 -10.70 -27.42 16.80
N LEU A 63 -11.79 -26.85 17.29
CA LEU A 63 -12.39 -27.24 18.57
C LEU A 63 -13.61 -28.14 18.31
N PRO A 64 -13.49 -29.48 18.43
CA PRO A 64 -14.56 -30.40 18.05
C PRO A 64 -15.85 -30.22 18.85
N LEU A 65 -15.72 -29.71 20.08
CA LEU A 65 -16.83 -29.48 21.02
C LEU A 65 -17.23 -27.99 21.10
N GLY A 66 -16.75 -27.18 20.16
CA GLY A 66 -16.95 -25.72 20.17
C GLY A 66 -16.15 -24.99 21.27
N PRO A 67 -16.34 -23.67 21.40
CA PRO A 67 -15.50 -22.80 22.24
C PRO A 67 -15.62 -23.05 23.75
N PHE A 68 -16.66 -23.76 24.20
CA PHE A 68 -16.89 -24.08 25.61
C PHE A 68 -16.46 -25.50 25.99
N GLY A 69 -16.00 -26.30 25.02
CA GLY A 69 -15.54 -27.66 25.27
C GLY A 69 -14.19 -27.70 25.99
N PRO A 70 -13.91 -28.74 26.79
CA PRO A 70 -12.59 -28.91 27.39
C PRO A 70 -11.53 -29.17 26.31
N VAL A 71 -10.40 -28.47 26.38
CA VAL A 71 -9.24 -28.71 25.51
C VAL A 71 -8.22 -29.59 26.24
N PRO A 72 -7.91 -30.79 25.71
CA PRO A 72 -6.84 -31.62 26.27
C PRO A 72 -5.49 -30.92 26.13
N LYS A 73 -4.80 -30.70 27.26
CA LYS A 73 -3.47 -30.07 27.28
C LYS A 73 -2.40 -31.11 27.63
N VAL A 74 -1.31 -31.12 26.89
CA VAL A 74 -0.15 -31.98 27.16
C VAL A 74 1.07 -31.11 27.37
N ARG A 75 1.81 -31.34 28.45
CA ARG A 75 3.07 -30.63 28.71
C ARG A 75 4.08 -30.97 27.60
N LYS A 76 4.54 -29.96 26.88
CA LYS A 76 5.50 -30.08 25.79
C LYS A 76 6.38 -28.84 25.81
N ALA A 77 7.64 -28.98 26.21
CA ALA A 77 8.57 -27.86 26.23
C ALA A 77 8.82 -27.35 24.81
N GLY A 78 9.03 -26.03 24.67
CA GLY A 78 9.34 -25.42 23.38
C GLY A 78 8.14 -25.21 22.46
N VAL A 79 6.91 -25.28 22.99
CA VAL A 79 5.70 -24.84 22.30
C VAL A 79 4.86 -23.93 23.19
N MET A 80 4.08 -23.06 22.57
CA MET A 80 3.11 -22.20 23.21
C MET A 80 1.76 -22.43 22.55
N SER A 81 0.67 -22.46 23.30
CA SER A 81 -0.68 -22.67 22.74
C SER A 81 -1.68 -21.66 23.28
N GLY A 82 -2.80 -21.51 22.58
CA GLY A 82 -3.87 -20.64 23.04
C GLY A 82 -5.11 -20.72 22.17
N TYR A 83 -5.98 -19.74 22.39
CA TYR A 83 -7.21 -19.52 21.63
C TYR A 83 -7.08 -18.24 20.80
N PRO A 84 -7.80 -18.10 19.68
CA PRO A 84 -7.88 -16.83 18.97
C PRO A 84 -8.54 -15.77 19.86
N ALA A 85 -8.16 -14.50 19.66
CA ALA A 85 -8.76 -13.39 20.38
C ALA A 85 -10.23 -13.18 19.95
N PRO A 86 -11.19 -13.04 20.88
CA PRO A 86 -12.59 -12.82 20.53
C PRO A 86 -12.78 -11.56 19.70
N GLY A 87 -13.50 -11.67 18.58
CA GLY A 87 -13.84 -10.55 17.70
C GLY A 87 -12.71 -10.08 16.77
N VAL A 88 -11.50 -10.61 16.90
CA VAL A 88 -10.43 -10.36 15.93
C VAL A 88 -10.74 -11.11 14.64
N LYS A 89 -10.55 -10.41 13.51
CA LYS A 89 -10.59 -11.00 12.18
C LYS A 89 -9.29 -10.63 11.47
N LYS A 90 -8.75 -11.58 10.72
CA LYS A 90 -7.57 -11.37 9.86
C LYS A 90 -7.92 -11.77 8.42
N ALA A 91 -7.17 -11.22 7.48
CA ALA A 91 -7.41 -11.36 6.04
C ALA A 91 -6.34 -12.25 5.38
N GLY A 92 -6.52 -12.55 4.09
CA GLY A 92 -5.55 -13.30 3.28
C GLY A 92 -5.84 -14.80 3.17
N ALA A 93 -6.53 -15.37 4.16
CA ALA A 93 -6.97 -16.77 4.12
C ALA A 93 -8.33 -16.99 3.41
N GLN A 94 -9.08 -15.91 3.15
CA GLN A 94 -10.39 -15.93 2.49
C GLN A 94 -10.50 -14.76 1.49
N PRO A 95 -11.28 -14.90 0.41
CA PRO A 95 -11.47 -13.83 -0.56
C PRO A 95 -11.90 -12.52 0.10
N PRO A 96 -11.40 -11.37 -0.37
CA PRO A 96 -11.87 -10.09 0.14
C PRO A 96 -13.37 -9.91 -0.11
N PRO A 97 -14.07 -9.13 0.72
CA PRO A 97 -15.41 -8.66 0.37
C PRO A 97 -15.39 -8.03 -1.03
N PRO A 98 -16.34 -8.40 -1.91
CA PRO A 98 -16.39 -7.83 -3.24
C PRO A 98 -16.66 -6.33 -3.15
N SER A 99 -16.16 -5.59 -4.13
CA SER A 99 -16.54 -4.19 -4.31
C SER A 99 -18.07 -4.08 -4.43
N VAL A 100 -18.64 -3.15 -3.67
CA VAL A 100 -20.07 -2.79 -3.76
C VAL A 100 -20.28 -1.45 -4.45
N SER A 101 -19.20 -0.78 -4.86
CA SER A 101 -19.21 0.46 -5.60
C SER A 101 -19.27 0.21 -7.11
N GLY A 102 -19.96 1.12 -7.80
CA GLY A 102 -19.89 1.23 -9.26
C GLY A 102 -18.59 1.92 -9.68
N LYS A 103 -18.09 1.56 -10.88
CA LYS A 103 -16.88 2.17 -11.47
C LYS A 103 -16.92 3.71 -11.58
N LEU A 104 -18.11 4.29 -11.61
CA LEU A 104 -18.33 5.74 -11.74
C LEU A 104 -18.82 6.38 -10.43
N ASP A 105 -18.83 5.65 -9.31
CA ASP A 105 -19.23 6.20 -8.02
C ASP A 105 -18.23 7.26 -7.57
N GLY A 106 -18.72 8.44 -7.24
CA GLY A 106 -17.88 9.60 -6.88
C GLY A 106 -17.25 10.33 -8.07
N VAL A 107 -17.38 9.82 -9.30
CA VAL A 107 -16.83 10.46 -10.51
C VAL A 107 -17.72 11.61 -10.95
N VAL A 108 -17.13 12.79 -11.11
CA VAL A 108 -17.81 13.99 -11.63
C VAL A 108 -17.30 14.26 -13.03
N SER A 109 -18.20 14.44 -14.00
CA SER A 109 -17.75 14.78 -15.36
C SER A 109 -17.04 16.13 -15.39
N LYS A 110 -15.81 16.13 -15.89
CA LYS A 110 -14.97 17.31 -16.15
C LYS A 110 -14.63 17.43 -17.64
N GLU A 111 -15.41 16.79 -18.50
CA GLU A 111 -15.19 16.86 -19.96
C GLU A 111 -15.37 18.27 -20.52
N ASP A 112 -16.31 19.05 -19.98
CA ASP A 112 -16.52 20.45 -20.34
C ASP A 112 -15.34 21.33 -19.90
N ASP A 113 -14.80 21.09 -18.69
CA ASP A 113 -13.59 21.75 -18.22
C ASP A 113 -12.43 21.47 -19.18
N LEU A 114 -12.19 20.20 -19.52
CA LEU A 114 -11.17 19.81 -20.50
C LEU A 114 -11.38 20.48 -21.86
N ALA A 115 -12.62 20.57 -22.34
CA ALA A 115 -12.96 21.20 -23.62
C ALA A 115 -12.69 22.72 -23.60
N MET A 116 -12.88 23.40 -22.47
CA MET A 116 -12.64 24.84 -22.34
C MET A 116 -11.16 25.21 -22.52
N TYR A 117 -10.23 24.34 -22.13
CA TYR A 117 -8.79 24.54 -22.35
C TYR A 117 -8.34 24.16 -23.78
N GLY A 118 -9.28 23.74 -24.64
CA GLY A 118 -9.10 23.43 -26.06
C GLY A 118 -8.24 22.19 -26.33
N THR A 119 -8.03 21.86 -27.60
CA THR A 119 -7.05 20.86 -28.07
C THR A 119 -5.58 21.27 -27.80
N ALA A 120 -5.34 22.31 -26.99
CA ALA A 120 -4.06 22.98 -26.80
C ALA A 120 -3.04 22.18 -25.98
N ALA A 121 -3.44 21.09 -25.32
CA ALA A 121 -2.53 20.25 -24.53
C ALA A 121 -1.96 19.03 -25.30
N GLY A 122 -1.93 19.10 -26.64
CA GLY A 122 -1.20 18.11 -27.46
C GLY A 122 -1.75 16.70 -27.35
N PHE A 123 -3.06 16.55 -27.17
CA PHE A 123 -3.71 15.27 -26.94
C PHE A 123 -3.79 14.45 -28.24
N SER A 124 -3.06 13.33 -28.27
CA SER A 124 -3.20 12.30 -29.31
C SER A 124 -4.59 11.64 -29.24
N PRO A 125 -5.14 11.10 -30.36
CA PRO A 125 -6.24 10.15 -30.30
C PRO A 125 -5.96 9.06 -29.27
N ARG A 126 -7.00 8.66 -28.52
CA ARG A 126 -6.85 7.65 -27.45
C ARG A 126 -6.18 6.39 -27.99
N SER A 127 -5.18 5.91 -27.27
CA SER A 127 -4.41 4.72 -27.60
C SER A 127 -4.08 3.92 -26.34
N ALA A 128 -3.28 2.87 -26.50
CA ALA A 128 -2.73 2.14 -25.35
C ALA A 128 -1.75 3.01 -24.53
N LYS A 129 -0.93 3.86 -25.17
CA LYS A 129 0.04 4.75 -24.51
C LYS A 129 -0.62 6.03 -23.98
N CYS A 130 -1.56 6.60 -24.73
CA CYS A 130 -2.24 7.84 -24.40
C CYS A 130 -3.72 7.56 -24.13
N PRO A 131 -4.10 7.10 -22.93
CA PRO A 131 -5.47 6.68 -22.64
C PRO A 131 -6.46 7.85 -22.52
N GLY A 132 -5.96 9.08 -22.38
CA GLY A 132 -6.77 10.28 -22.26
C GLY A 132 -6.19 11.26 -21.25
N SER A 133 -7.06 12.04 -20.62
CA SER A 133 -6.69 13.14 -19.75
C SER A 133 -7.68 13.29 -18.61
N ILE A 134 -7.22 13.90 -17.53
CA ILE A 134 -8.03 14.28 -16.38
C ILE A 134 -7.85 15.76 -16.08
N PHE A 135 -8.73 16.32 -15.26
CA PHE A 135 -8.67 17.70 -14.82
C PHE A 135 -8.46 17.78 -13.31
N ILE A 136 -7.35 18.40 -12.92
CA ILE A 136 -6.95 18.57 -11.52
C ILE A 136 -7.32 20.00 -11.11
N GLU A 137 -8.18 20.12 -10.10
CA GLU A 137 -8.57 21.42 -9.57
C GLU A 137 -7.34 22.18 -9.03
N GLY A 138 -7.28 23.48 -9.31
CA GLY A 138 -6.14 24.33 -8.94
C GLY A 138 -4.88 24.12 -9.81
N HIS A 139 -4.87 23.16 -10.74
CA HIS A 139 -3.79 22.96 -11.69
C HIS A 139 -4.25 23.10 -13.15
N GLY A 140 -5.27 22.36 -13.56
CA GLY A 140 -5.78 22.33 -14.92
C GLY A 140 -5.74 20.93 -15.55
N PRO A 141 -5.77 20.84 -16.88
CA PRO A 141 -5.76 19.56 -17.60
C PRO A 141 -4.42 18.86 -17.50
N VAL A 142 -4.44 17.53 -17.36
CA VAL A 142 -3.27 16.66 -17.29
C VAL A 142 -3.45 15.48 -18.23
N ALA A 143 -2.46 15.24 -19.09
CA ALA A 143 -2.42 14.05 -19.94
C ALA A 143 -1.98 12.83 -19.10
N LEU A 144 -2.50 11.65 -19.44
CA LEU A 144 -1.98 10.40 -18.91
C LEU A 144 -1.08 9.73 -19.95
N ILE A 145 0.05 9.19 -19.50
CA ILE A 145 1.03 8.48 -20.31
C ILE A 145 1.22 7.09 -19.71
N ASN A 146 0.62 6.06 -20.31
CA ASN A 146 0.76 4.70 -19.83
C ASN A 146 2.17 4.18 -20.06
N ALA A 147 2.67 3.41 -19.09
CA ALA A 147 3.92 2.69 -19.18
C ALA A 147 3.83 1.58 -20.24
N GLY A 148 4.92 1.35 -20.97
CA GLY A 148 5.01 0.25 -21.93
C GLY A 148 5.30 -1.10 -21.25
N ALA A 149 5.88 -1.05 -20.05
CA ALA A 149 6.28 -2.19 -19.26
C ALA A 149 5.95 -1.95 -17.78
N ASP A 150 5.52 -2.99 -17.08
CA ASP A 150 5.33 -2.97 -15.61
C ASP A 150 6.68 -3.18 -14.90
N THR A 151 7.39 -4.23 -15.33
CA THR A 151 8.77 -4.54 -14.94
C THR A 151 9.58 -4.91 -16.20
N PRO A 152 10.91 -5.03 -16.12
CA PRO A 152 11.73 -5.38 -17.28
C PRO A 152 11.24 -6.67 -17.96
N GLY A 153 10.95 -6.58 -19.25
CA GLY A 153 10.45 -7.70 -20.07
C GLY A 153 8.99 -8.10 -19.84
N LYS A 154 8.26 -7.44 -18.93
CA LYS A 154 6.83 -7.67 -18.71
C LYS A 154 6.02 -6.47 -19.21
N PRO A 155 5.00 -6.67 -20.08
CA PRO A 155 4.22 -5.58 -20.62
C PRO A 155 3.41 -4.86 -19.54
N GLY A 156 3.23 -3.55 -19.71
CA GLY A 156 2.34 -2.75 -18.88
C GLY A 156 0.88 -3.13 -19.12
N GLY A 157 0.09 -3.06 -18.05
CA GLY A 157 -1.36 -3.25 -18.08
C GLY A 157 -2.10 -2.01 -18.57
N ARG A 158 -3.41 -2.18 -18.78
CA ARG A 158 -4.28 -1.09 -19.26
C ARG A 158 -4.57 -0.10 -18.12
N VAL A 159 -4.59 1.19 -18.45
CA VAL A 159 -5.14 2.24 -17.58
C VAL A 159 -6.15 3.05 -18.38
N GLU A 160 -7.26 3.43 -17.75
CA GLU A 160 -8.33 4.22 -18.36
C GLU A 160 -8.42 5.61 -17.74
N ALA A 161 -8.60 6.64 -18.58
CA ALA A 161 -9.08 7.95 -18.16
C ALA A 161 -10.58 8.06 -18.47
N LEU A 162 -11.39 8.33 -17.45
CA LEU A 162 -12.85 8.37 -17.57
C LEU A 162 -13.38 9.74 -17.15
N MET A 163 -14.26 10.30 -17.99
CA MET A 163 -15.03 11.52 -17.72
C MET A 163 -14.19 12.75 -17.34
N GLY A 164 -12.89 12.75 -17.68
CA GLY A 164 -11.96 13.80 -17.28
C GLY A 164 -11.64 13.84 -15.79
N ASP A 165 -11.96 12.79 -15.02
CA ASP A 165 -11.90 12.84 -13.56
C ASP A 165 -11.34 11.57 -12.93
N ALA A 166 -11.70 10.39 -13.43
CA ALA A 166 -11.25 9.11 -12.88
C ALA A 166 -10.10 8.48 -13.67
N VAL A 167 -9.14 7.91 -12.93
CA VAL A 167 -8.07 7.05 -13.46
C VAL A 167 -8.29 5.65 -12.93
N VAL A 168 -8.45 4.68 -13.83
CA VAL A 168 -8.69 3.27 -13.46
C VAL A 168 -7.55 2.41 -13.96
N PRO A 169 -6.53 2.12 -13.12
CA PRO A 169 -5.50 1.15 -13.44
C PRO A 169 -6.07 -0.27 -13.32
N HIS A 170 -5.84 -1.09 -14.34
CA HIS A 170 -6.02 -2.55 -14.24
C HIS A 170 -4.73 -3.18 -13.75
N ILE A 171 -4.76 -4.47 -13.39
CA ILE A 171 -3.56 -5.16 -12.92
C ILE A 171 -2.39 -4.98 -13.90
N THR A 172 -1.20 -4.72 -13.35
CA THR A 172 0.05 -4.34 -14.03
C THR A 172 0.00 -3.00 -14.76
N GLY A 173 -1.09 -2.25 -14.65
CA GLY A 173 -1.26 -0.92 -15.24
C GLY A 173 -0.47 0.11 -14.45
N ARG A 174 0.27 0.97 -15.17
CA ARG A 174 0.97 2.13 -14.63
C ARG A 174 0.79 3.30 -15.58
N THR A 175 0.49 4.48 -15.06
CA THR A 175 0.38 5.71 -15.85
C THR A 175 1.07 6.87 -15.17
N TYR A 176 1.74 7.69 -15.98
CA TYR A 176 2.46 8.88 -15.57
C TYR A 176 1.65 10.11 -15.92
N PHE A 177 1.59 11.07 -15.00
CA PHE A 177 0.95 12.35 -15.28
C PHE A 177 1.88 13.18 -16.17
N GLY A 178 1.34 13.72 -17.25
CA GLY A 178 2.09 14.40 -18.29
C GLY A 178 1.52 15.75 -18.66
N THR A 179 2.39 16.63 -19.17
CA THR A 179 1.99 17.90 -19.79
C THR A 179 1.37 17.69 -21.16
N SER A 180 1.70 16.58 -21.82
CA SER A 180 1.09 16.09 -23.07
C SER A 180 1.34 14.59 -23.22
N CYS A 181 0.65 13.92 -24.16
CA CYS A 181 0.95 12.52 -24.51
C CYS A 181 0.97 12.30 -26.01
N GLN A 182 2.03 11.65 -26.49
CA GLN A 182 2.26 11.34 -27.91
C GLN A 182 2.63 9.86 -28.09
N GLU A 183 2.20 9.23 -29.20
CA GLU A 183 2.47 7.80 -29.51
C GLU A 183 3.96 7.46 -29.69
N GLY A 184 4.83 8.45 -29.92
CA GLY A 184 6.24 8.26 -30.22
C GLY A 184 7.06 7.65 -29.05
N PRO A 185 8.39 7.73 -29.11
CA PRO A 185 9.23 7.35 -27.97
C PRO A 185 8.80 8.06 -26.68
N TYR A 186 9.03 7.45 -25.52
CA TYR A 186 8.94 8.16 -24.25
C TYR A 186 9.96 9.30 -24.22
N ASP A 187 9.58 10.42 -23.62
CA ASP A 187 10.39 11.61 -23.46
C ASP A 187 10.17 12.15 -22.04
N GLN A 188 11.25 12.28 -21.29
CA GLN A 188 11.22 12.76 -19.90
C GLN A 188 10.60 14.16 -19.76
N THR A 189 10.73 15.00 -20.80
CA THR A 189 10.16 16.36 -20.82
C THR A 189 8.63 16.39 -20.92
N SER A 190 8.00 15.26 -21.27
CA SER A 190 6.54 15.15 -21.34
C SER A 190 5.91 14.89 -19.97
N TYR A 191 6.67 14.44 -18.97
CA TYR A 191 6.14 14.20 -17.63
C TYR A 191 5.93 15.50 -16.87
N LEU A 192 4.89 15.53 -16.03
CA LEU A 192 4.46 16.72 -15.31
C LEU A 192 5.32 16.92 -14.03
N PRO A 193 6.15 17.98 -13.92
CA PRO A 193 6.88 18.29 -12.69
C PRO A 193 5.96 19.01 -11.70
N LEU A 194 5.10 18.28 -11.00
CA LEU A 194 4.15 18.87 -10.06
C LEU A 194 4.85 19.33 -8.78
N GLN A 195 4.91 20.65 -8.57
CA GLN A 195 5.58 21.26 -7.41
C GLN A 195 4.65 21.28 -6.20
N LEU A 196 4.86 20.35 -5.25
CA LEU A 196 3.97 20.17 -4.10
C LEU A 196 4.50 20.69 -2.76
N LEU A 197 5.73 21.21 -2.70
CA LEU A 197 6.24 21.82 -1.46
C LEU A 197 5.34 23.01 -1.04
N GLY A 198 4.90 23.01 0.22
CA GLY A 198 3.97 24.00 0.77
C GLY A 198 2.54 23.86 0.26
N LYS A 199 2.20 22.76 -0.43
CA LYS A 199 0.88 22.51 -1.01
C LYS A 199 0.25 21.23 -0.44
N ARG A 200 -0.97 20.99 -0.89
CA ARG A 200 -1.77 19.80 -0.64
C ARG A 200 -2.22 19.22 -1.98
N ILE A 201 -2.20 17.91 -2.10
CA ILE A 201 -2.86 17.15 -3.16
C ILE A 201 -3.97 16.31 -2.51
N SER A 202 -5.11 16.17 -3.19
CA SER A 202 -6.26 15.43 -2.68
C SER A 202 -6.99 14.72 -3.80
N TRP A 203 -7.52 13.53 -3.51
CA TRP A 203 -8.27 12.70 -4.45
C TRP A 203 -9.26 11.81 -3.70
N THR A 204 -10.22 11.27 -4.44
CA THR A 204 -11.05 10.14 -3.99
C THR A 204 -10.39 8.85 -4.45
N THR A 205 -10.27 7.88 -3.55
CA THR A 205 -9.77 6.55 -3.90
C THR A 205 -10.83 5.51 -3.60
N ASP A 206 -10.87 4.48 -4.43
CA ASP A 206 -11.69 3.29 -4.22
C ASP A 206 -10.79 2.06 -4.35
N VAL A 207 -10.47 1.47 -3.20
CA VAL A 207 -9.70 0.23 -3.10
C VAL A 207 -10.58 -0.96 -2.80
N SER A 208 -11.92 -0.82 -2.87
CA SER A 208 -12.84 -1.91 -2.59
C SER A 208 -12.62 -3.10 -3.52
N GLY A 209 -12.83 -4.31 -3.01
CA GLY A 209 -12.50 -5.55 -3.72
C GLY A 209 -11.01 -5.91 -3.77
N THR A 210 -10.07 -5.01 -3.42
CA THR A 210 -8.65 -5.38 -3.33
C THR A 210 -8.38 -6.27 -2.11
N GLY A 211 -7.60 -7.33 -2.30
CA GLY A 211 -7.24 -8.30 -1.27
C GLY A 211 -5.82 -8.14 -0.72
N CYS A 212 -5.45 -9.01 0.22
CA CYS A 212 -4.06 -9.18 0.62
C CYS A 212 -3.22 -9.65 -0.57
N GLY A 213 -2.05 -9.04 -0.79
CA GLY A 213 -1.26 -9.28 -2.00
C GLY A 213 -1.47 -8.27 -3.12
N CYS A 214 -2.45 -7.36 -3.00
CA CYS A 214 -2.70 -6.29 -3.97
C CYS A 214 -2.14 -4.96 -3.46
N ASN A 215 -1.64 -4.11 -4.35
CA ASN A 215 -1.23 -2.74 -4.04
C ASN A 215 -1.73 -1.78 -5.12
N ALA A 216 -2.72 -0.95 -4.76
CA ALA A 216 -3.22 0.17 -5.54
C ALA A 216 -2.48 1.43 -5.11
N ALA A 217 -1.54 1.88 -5.95
CA ALA A 217 -0.56 2.89 -5.59
C ALA A 217 -0.79 4.23 -6.28
N MET A 218 -0.55 5.31 -5.54
CA MET A 218 -0.38 6.67 -6.06
C MET A 218 0.85 7.30 -5.40
N TYR A 219 1.81 7.73 -6.21
CA TYR A 219 3.12 8.12 -5.72
C TYR A 219 3.74 9.20 -6.61
N LEU A 220 4.83 9.79 -6.14
CA LEU A 220 5.57 10.85 -6.80
C LEU A 220 7.00 10.38 -7.08
N VAL A 221 7.49 10.58 -8.30
CA VAL A 221 8.87 10.25 -8.66
C VAL A 221 9.53 11.37 -9.47
N SER A 222 10.86 11.51 -9.34
CA SER A 222 11.66 12.55 -10.02
C SER A 222 11.96 12.23 -11.49
N MET A 223 10.94 11.77 -12.24
CA MET A 223 11.06 11.43 -13.67
C MET A 223 11.43 12.63 -14.57
N PRO A 224 10.93 13.87 -14.37
CA PRO A 224 11.30 15.00 -15.23
C PRO A 224 12.77 15.44 -15.06
N GLN A 225 13.46 14.92 -14.04
CA GLN A 225 14.88 15.15 -13.81
C GLN A 225 15.73 13.95 -14.26
N ASN A 226 15.10 12.83 -14.60
CA ASN A 226 15.78 11.62 -15.03
C ASN A 226 16.09 11.65 -16.54
N GLN A 227 17.38 11.76 -16.88
CA GLN A 227 17.86 11.70 -18.27
C GLN A 227 18.28 10.30 -18.70
N GLN A 228 18.23 9.32 -17.80
CA GLN A 228 18.62 7.95 -18.05
C GLN A 228 17.39 7.10 -18.40
N LYS A 229 17.42 6.50 -19.58
CA LYS A 229 16.41 5.54 -20.00
C LYS A 229 16.64 4.21 -19.27
N GLY A 230 15.63 3.71 -18.59
CA GLY A 230 15.67 2.45 -17.86
C GLY A 230 15.48 1.21 -18.75
N THR A 231 15.52 0.03 -18.11
CA THR A 231 15.31 -1.27 -18.75
C THR A 231 13.85 -1.54 -19.14
N CYS A 232 12.91 -0.71 -18.67
CA CYS A 232 11.51 -0.68 -19.11
C CYS A 232 11.30 0.13 -20.40
N ASN A 233 12.38 0.67 -21.00
CA ASN A 233 12.36 1.47 -22.22
C ASN A 233 11.62 2.81 -22.14
N ASP A 234 11.50 3.37 -20.93
CA ASP A 234 11.08 4.73 -20.65
C ASP A 234 12.05 5.39 -19.64
N TYR A 235 11.68 6.54 -19.07
CA TYR A 235 12.48 7.25 -18.06
C TYR A 235 11.93 7.07 -16.65
N TYR A 236 11.12 6.02 -16.43
CA TYR A 236 10.66 5.70 -15.10
C TYR A 236 11.84 5.35 -14.18
N CYS A 237 11.75 5.86 -12.96
CA CYS A 237 12.69 5.62 -11.88
C CYS A 237 11.89 5.61 -10.58
N ASP A 238 12.36 4.88 -9.58
CA ASP A 238 11.79 4.80 -8.24
C ASP A 238 12.90 4.47 -7.24
N ALA A 239 12.62 4.50 -5.93
CA ALA A 239 13.63 4.20 -4.91
C ALA A 239 14.05 2.73 -4.92
N MET A 240 13.22 1.84 -5.50
CA MET A 240 13.48 0.40 -5.59
C MET A 240 14.20 -0.03 -6.87
N HIS A 241 14.49 0.91 -7.77
CA HIS A 241 15.20 0.67 -9.02
C HIS A 241 14.52 -0.41 -9.90
N VAL A 242 13.18 -0.47 -9.90
CA VAL A 242 12.39 -1.53 -10.57
C VAL A 242 12.71 -1.61 -12.07
N CYS A 243 12.87 -0.45 -12.71
CA CYS A 243 13.21 -0.32 -14.12
C CYS A 243 14.67 0.05 -14.36
N GLY A 244 15.57 -0.22 -13.40
CA GLY A 244 17.00 -0.05 -13.63
C GLY A 244 17.54 1.37 -13.43
N VAL A 245 16.75 2.28 -12.86
CA VAL A 245 17.17 3.64 -12.51
C VAL A 245 16.55 4.03 -11.17
N GLU A 246 17.36 4.56 -10.26
CA GLU A 246 16.90 5.03 -8.95
C GLU A 246 16.65 6.54 -8.96
N CYS A 247 15.68 7.01 -8.19
CA CYS A 247 15.46 8.43 -7.93
C CYS A 247 14.69 8.66 -6.64
N ALA A 248 14.49 9.93 -6.27
CA ALA A 248 13.64 10.28 -5.12
C ALA A 248 12.19 9.88 -5.39
N GLU A 249 11.55 9.32 -4.36
CA GLU A 249 10.19 8.80 -4.41
C GLU A 249 9.42 9.20 -3.14
N ILE A 250 8.15 9.54 -3.31
CA ILE A 250 7.23 9.76 -2.19
C ILE A 250 5.94 9.02 -2.51
N ASP A 251 5.69 7.96 -1.76
CA ASP A 251 4.46 7.18 -1.86
C ASP A 251 3.35 7.88 -1.09
N LEU A 252 2.39 8.41 -1.82
CA LEU A 252 1.22 9.06 -1.24
C LEU A 252 0.22 8.01 -0.74
N GLN A 253 0.12 6.90 -1.46
CA GLN A 253 -0.73 5.76 -1.18
C GLN A 253 -0.04 4.49 -1.70
N GLU A 254 0.15 3.53 -0.81
CA GLU A 254 0.29 2.11 -1.10
C GLU A 254 -0.73 1.37 -0.26
N ALA A 255 -1.75 0.80 -0.91
CA ALA A 255 -2.94 0.39 -0.18
C ALA A 255 -3.68 -0.77 -0.83
N ASN A 256 -4.38 -1.50 0.02
CA ASN A 256 -5.52 -2.33 -0.33
C ASN A 256 -6.64 -2.11 0.70
N GLN A 257 -7.69 -2.93 0.67
CA GLN A 257 -8.78 -2.80 1.64
C GLN A 257 -8.34 -2.93 3.09
N TYR A 258 -7.20 -3.56 3.36
CA TYR A 258 -6.79 -3.95 4.71
C TYR A 258 -5.63 -3.14 5.26
N SER A 259 -4.76 -2.60 4.41
CA SER A 259 -3.61 -1.79 4.82
C SER A 259 -3.48 -0.50 4.01
N TRP A 260 -2.74 0.43 4.60
CA TRP A 260 -2.36 1.70 3.99
C TRP A 260 -0.96 2.10 4.45
N MET A 261 -0.11 2.49 3.50
CA MET A 261 1.19 3.10 3.75
C MET A 261 1.37 4.38 2.91
N SER A 262 1.97 5.39 3.52
CA SER A 262 2.52 6.55 2.82
C SER A 262 3.97 6.75 3.25
N THR A 263 4.89 6.77 2.29
CA THR A 263 6.33 6.62 2.52
C THR A 263 7.13 7.75 1.88
N MET A 264 8.20 8.19 2.55
CA MET A 264 9.18 9.10 1.95
C MET A 264 10.50 8.38 1.73
N HIS A 265 10.95 8.33 0.48
CA HIS A 265 12.24 7.79 0.09
C HIS A 265 13.18 8.92 -0.32
N THR A 266 14.27 9.06 0.43
CA THR A 266 15.29 10.06 0.11
C THR A 266 16.25 9.51 -0.93
N HIS A 267 16.84 10.37 -1.75
CA HIS A 267 17.80 9.96 -2.78
C HIS A 267 18.86 11.04 -3.01
N ASN A 268 20.11 10.62 -3.09
CA ASN A 268 21.18 11.46 -3.59
C ASN A 268 22.22 10.65 -4.40
N PRO A 269 22.97 11.28 -5.32
CA PRO A 269 23.92 10.57 -6.17
C PRO A 269 25.08 9.87 -5.44
N ALA A 270 25.35 10.23 -4.18
CA ALA A 270 26.46 9.64 -3.42
C ALA A 270 26.06 8.39 -2.65
N ALA A 271 24.80 8.29 -2.22
CA ALA A 271 24.27 7.21 -1.39
C ALA A 271 23.25 6.32 -2.12
N GLY A 272 22.71 6.76 -3.26
CA GLY A 272 21.59 6.11 -3.95
C GLY A 272 20.26 6.53 -3.32
N ALA A 273 19.21 5.72 -3.52
CA ALA A 273 17.93 5.87 -2.83
C ALA A 273 17.89 5.07 -1.52
N ASP A 274 17.20 5.60 -0.50
CA ASP A 274 16.80 4.82 0.66
C ASP A 274 15.56 3.99 0.32
N GLY A 275 15.78 2.72 -0.03
CA GLY A 275 14.71 1.81 -0.42
C GLY A 275 13.73 1.43 0.71
N LEU A 276 14.10 1.59 1.98
CA LEU A 276 13.17 1.34 3.09
C LEU A 276 12.26 2.55 3.33
N GLY A 277 12.84 3.74 3.25
CA GLY A 277 12.11 4.97 3.50
C GLY A 277 11.66 5.12 4.96
N VAL A 278 10.83 6.14 5.20
CA VAL A 278 10.06 6.26 6.44
C VAL A 278 8.59 6.33 6.07
N ALA A 279 7.80 5.38 6.57
CA ALA A 279 6.38 5.27 6.28
C ALA A 279 5.49 5.50 7.51
N ARG A 280 4.24 5.89 7.26
CA ARG A 280 3.15 5.97 8.24
C ARG A 280 1.88 5.31 7.71
N GLY A 281 0.98 4.94 8.61
CA GLY A 281 -0.30 4.30 8.29
C GLY A 281 -0.57 3.04 9.12
N PHE A 282 -1.22 2.07 8.50
CA PHE A 282 -1.63 0.80 9.12
C PHE A 282 -1.23 -0.38 8.23
N GLY A 283 -0.40 -1.28 8.76
CA GLY A 283 0.18 -2.39 7.98
C GLY A 283 1.64 -2.66 8.37
N GLY A 284 2.48 -3.04 7.41
CA GLY A 284 3.89 -3.38 7.63
C GLY A 284 4.08 -4.80 8.17
N SER A 285 4.95 -5.61 7.55
CA SER A 285 5.47 -6.89 8.11
C SER A 285 6.44 -7.62 7.17
N LEU A 286 7.46 -8.35 7.62
CA LEU A 286 8.48 -8.99 6.73
C LEU A 286 9.35 -7.96 5.99
N GLY A 287 10.50 -7.63 6.58
CA GLY A 287 11.46 -6.69 5.99
C GLY A 287 11.15 -5.23 6.28
N GLU A 288 9.92 -4.93 6.70
CA GLU A 288 9.43 -3.58 7.01
C GLU A 288 9.03 -3.43 8.48
N PRO A 289 9.19 -2.23 9.08
CA PRO A 289 8.63 -1.91 10.40
C PRO A 289 7.10 -2.01 10.43
N GLU A 290 6.57 -2.47 11.56
CA GLU A 290 5.12 -2.47 11.80
C GLU A 290 4.58 -1.03 11.86
N ARG A 291 3.48 -0.77 11.15
CA ARG A 291 2.79 0.52 11.11
C ARG A 291 1.45 0.42 11.84
N ARG A 292 1.28 1.22 12.90
CA ARG A 292 0.16 1.15 13.84
C ARG A 292 -0.34 2.56 14.21
N ASP A 293 -0.28 3.48 13.26
CA ASP A 293 -0.85 4.83 13.45
C ASP A 293 -2.36 4.72 13.72
N TRP A 294 -3.01 3.72 13.11
CA TRP A 294 -4.40 3.36 13.31
C TRP A 294 -4.54 1.85 13.53
N THR A 295 -5.78 1.40 13.69
CA THR A 295 -6.16 0.00 13.94
C THR A 295 -7.03 -0.58 12.82
N ALA A 296 -7.21 -1.90 12.82
CA ALA A 296 -8.16 -2.57 11.91
C ALA A 296 -9.64 -2.19 12.20
N GLU A 297 -9.92 -1.64 13.39
CA GLU A 297 -11.24 -1.12 13.76
C GLU A 297 -11.49 0.27 13.14
N GLU A 298 -10.43 0.95 12.70
CA GLU A 298 -10.42 2.32 12.18
C GLU A 298 -10.30 2.37 10.65
N TYR A 299 -9.41 1.55 10.05
CA TYR A 299 -9.23 1.39 8.61
C TYR A 299 -9.44 -0.08 8.20
N GLY A 300 -10.36 -0.33 7.28
CA GLY A 300 -10.64 -1.68 6.80
C GLY A 300 -12.08 -1.89 6.33
N PRO A 301 -12.45 -3.09 5.84
CA PRO A 301 -13.81 -3.36 5.42
C PRO A 301 -14.79 -3.25 6.59
N GLY A 302 -15.75 -2.32 6.50
CA GLY A 302 -16.71 -2.04 7.56
C GLY A 302 -16.11 -1.35 8.79
N ALA A 303 -14.90 -0.80 8.70
CA ALA A 303 -14.26 -0.10 9.81
C ALA A 303 -14.98 1.22 10.15
N ARG A 304 -14.73 1.72 11.36
CA ARG A 304 -15.47 2.84 11.94
C ARG A 304 -15.12 4.19 11.32
N CYS A 305 -13.87 4.45 10.97
CA CYS A 305 -13.47 5.76 10.43
C CYS A 305 -13.39 5.74 8.91
N VAL A 306 -12.77 4.70 8.33
CA VAL A 306 -12.67 4.52 6.87
C VAL A 306 -13.08 3.09 6.52
N ASP A 307 -14.31 2.94 6.05
CA ASP A 307 -14.84 1.70 5.50
C ASP A 307 -14.38 1.53 4.05
N THR A 308 -13.39 0.66 3.85
CA THR A 308 -12.72 0.46 2.55
C THR A 308 -13.56 -0.33 1.54
N THR A 309 -14.79 -0.72 1.89
CA THR A 309 -15.74 -1.29 0.92
C THR A 309 -16.37 -0.25 -0.01
N ARG A 310 -16.09 1.04 0.22
CA ARG A 310 -16.61 2.19 -0.53
C ARG A 310 -15.52 3.25 -0.73
N PRO A 311 -15.69 4.18 -1.69
CA PRO A 311 -14.76 5.28 -1.89
C PRO A 311 -14.57 6.15 -0.63
N PHE A 312 -13.38 6.72 -0.48
CA PHE A 312 -13.04 7.68 0.57
C PHE A 312 -12.06 8.75 0.08
N GLN A 313 -11.98 9.86 0.81
CA GLN A 313 -11.11 10.99 0.49
C GLN A 313 -9.72 10.81 1.09
N VAL A 314 -8.72 11.18 0.30
CA VAL A 314 -7.32 11.22 0.69
C VAL A 314 -6.81 12.64 0.51
N SER A 315 -6.08 13.14 1.50
CA SER A 315 -5.37 14.41 1.43
C SER A 315 -3.95 14.23 1.96
N VAL A 316 -2.97 14.62 1.14
CA VAL A 316 -1.55 14.65 1.54
C VAL A 316 -1.02 16.07 1.38
N SER A 317 -0.33 16.58 2.41
CA SER A 317 0.24 17.93 2.39
C SER A 317 1.69 17.96 2.86
N PHE A 318 2.43 18.95 2.33
CA PHE A 318 3.88 19.07 2.47
C PHE A 318 4.26 20.44 3.08
N PRO A 319 3.96 20.69 4.38
CA PRO A 319 4.24 21.97 5.01
C PRO A 319 5.73 22.33 5.00
N ILE A 320 6.00 23.64 4.93
CA ILE A 320 7.33 24.22 4.99
C ILE A 320 7.62 24.64 6.43
N GLY A 321 8.76 24.20 6.97
CA GLY A 321 9.26 24.57 8.29
C GLY A 321 9.84 25.99 8.34
N ALA A 322 10.19 26.45 9.54
CA ALA A 322 10.76 27.79 9.73
C ALA A 322 12.13 27.98 9.04
N ASP A 323 12.82 26.89 8.72
CA ASP A 323 14.08 26.84 7.97
C ASP A 323 13.90 26.87 6.44
N GLY A 324 12.65 26.94 5.96
CA GLY A 324 12.34 26.92 4.53
C GLY A 324 12.43 25.54 3.88
N GLN A 325 12.64 24.48 4.66
CA GLN A 325 12.66 23.09 4.19
C GLN A 325 11.30 22.42 4.44
N LEU A 326 11.09 21.25 3.84
CA LEU A 326 9.97 20.36 4.14
C LEU A 326 10.01 19.99 5.62
N ALA A 327 8.93 20.30 6.35
CA ALA A 327 8.78 19.91 7.74
C ALA A 327 8.32 18.45 7.87
N SER A 328 7.28 18.09 7.12
CA SER A 328 6.62 16.80 7.22
C SER A 328 5.83 16.45 5.96
N MET A 329 5.42 15.19 5.85
CA MET A 329 4.32 14.75 4.99
C MET A 329 3.13 14.41 5.87
N ASN A 330 2.03 15.15 5.72
CA ASN A 330 0.81 14.98 6.54
C ASN A 330 -0.27 14.31 5.71
N LEU A 331 -0.71 13.14 6.17
CA LEU A 331 -1.77 12.33 5.60
C LEU A 331 -3.07 12.52 6.39
N GLN A 332 -4.18 12.65 5.67
CA GLN A 332 -5.52 12.55 6.22
C GLN A 332 -6.38 11.68 5.30
N LEU A 333 -7.09 10.71 5.88
CA LEU A 333 -8.14 9.92 5.25
C LEU A 333 -9.49 10.29 5.90
N SER A 334 -10.49 10.59 5.07
CA SER A 334 -11.83 10.93 5.56
C SER A 334 -12.91 10.27 4.72
N GLN A 335 -14.03 9.91 5.34
CA GLN A 335 -15.14 9.29 4.64
C GLN A 335 -16.47 9.88 5.11
N ALA A 336 -17.24 10.40 4.14
CA ALA A 336 -18.51 11.06 4.43
C ALA A 336 -19.46 10.13 5.21
N GLY A 337 -20.00 10.64 6.32
CA GLY A 337 -20.92 9.89 7.18
C GLY A 337 -20.25 9.05 8.27
N GLN A 338 -18.91 8.94 8.28
CA GLN A 338 -18.17 8.31 9.36
C GLN A 338 -17.86 9.30 10.50
N PRO A 339 -17.71 8.83 11.76
CA PRO A 339 -17.53 9.69 12.93
C PRO A 339 -16.11 10.25 13.14
N CYS A 340 -15.13 9.86 12.32
CA CYS A 340 -13.72 10.21 12.51
C CYS A 340 -12.96 10.21 11.19
N ASP A 341 -11.93 11.05 11.14
CA ASP A 341 -10.89 11.03 10.12
C ASP A 341 -9.65 10.32 10.69
N LEU A 342 -8.83 9.76 9.81
CA LEU A 342 -7.56 9.15 10.16
C LEU A 342 -6.42 10.05 9.73
N GLU A 343 -5.50 10.34 10.64
CA GLU A 343 -4.37 11.24 10.39
C GLU A 343 -3.06 10.58 10.75
N ALA A 344 -2.02 10.86 9.95
CA ALA A 344 -0.66 10.49 10.27
C ALA A 344 0.31 11.57 9.78
N VAL A 345 1.35 11.84 10.57
CA VAL A 345 2.33 12.89 10.28
C VAL A 345 3.71 12.28 10.21
N ASN A 346 4.30 12.28 9.02
CA ASN A 346 5.65 11.80 8.79
C ASN A 346 6.63 12.97 8.89
N GLU A 347 7.15 13.21 10.09
CA GLU A 347 8.09 14.31 10.37
C GLU A 347 9.45 14.05 9.72
N VAL A 348 9.88 14.93 8.83
CA VAL A 348 11.19 14.78 8.14
C VAL A 348 12.34 14.89 9.14
N GLY A 349 12.16 15.66 10.22
CA GLY A 349 13.15 15.77 11.29
C GLY A 349 13.44 14.46 12.04
N ALA A 350 12.53 13.47 11.98
CA ALA A 350 12.73 12.14 12.55
C ALA A 350 13.36 11.14 11.56
N TYR A 351 13.51 11.54 10.29
CA TYR A 351 14.08 10.71 9.25
C TYR A 351 15.61 10.78 9.30
N HIS A 352 16.22 9.71 9.80
CA HIS A 352 17.68 9.58 9.90
C HIS A 352 18.16 8.32 9.21
N VAL A 353 18.80 8.50 8.06
CA VAL A 353 19.45 7.42 7.31
C VAL A 353 20.87 7.85 6.92
N LYS A 354 21.82 6.91 7.03
CA LYS A 354 23.24 7.19 6.87
C LYS A 354 23.53 7.63 5.43
N GLY A 355 24.22 8.76 5.28
CA GLY A 355 24.64 9.27 3.97
C GLY A 355 23.60 10.17 3.29
N HIS A 356 22.50 10.48 3.97
CA HIS A 356 21.46 11.35 3.45
C HIS A 356 21.19 12.56 4.32
N HIS A 357 20.59 13.56 3.70
CA HIS A 357 20.02 14.75 4.32
C HIS A 357 18.54 14.87 3.95
N PRO A 358 17.63 14.07 4.55
CA PRO A 358 16.25 13.94 4.07
C PRO A 358 15.49 15.26 3.93
N ALA A 359 15.65 16.18 4.88
CA ALA A 359 15.07 17.53 4.79
C ALA A 359 15.48 18.23 3.48
N GLN A 360 16.77 18.25 3.16
CA GLN A 360 17.27 18.92 1.96
C GLN A 360 16.91 18.17 0.68
N GLU A 361 17.05 16.84 0.68
CA GLU A 361 16.80 15.98 -0.50
C GLU A 361 15.33 16.02 -0.91
N LEU A 362 14.41 15.79 0.03
CA LEU A 362 12.96 15.81 -0.23
C LEU A 362 12.46 17.22 -0.56
N THR A 363 13.00 18.25 0.10
CA THR A 363 12.70 19.66 -0.25
C THR A 363 13.08 19.94 -1.69
N SER A 364 14.28 19.55 -2.10
CA SER A 364 14.79 19.80 -3.45
C SER A 364 13.96 19.07 -4.50
N ALA A 365 13.57 17.81 -4.23
CA ALA A 365 12.72 17.03 -5.13
C ALA A 365 11.33 17.66 -5.31
N LEU A 366 10.65 18.01 -4.20
CA LEU A 366 9.33 18.64 -4.24
C LEU A 366 9.34 20.05 -4.85
N GLN A 367 10.43 20.81 -4.69
CA GLN A 367 10.64 22.12 -5.32
C GLN A 367 10.88 22.02 -6.82
N ALA A 368 11.68 21.04 -7.26
CA ALA A 368 11.90 20.77 -8.67
C ALA A 368 10.61 20.30 -9.36
N GLY A 369 9.72 19.66 -8.59
CA GLY A 369 8.47 19.10 -9.06
C GLY A 369 8.64 17.62 -9.44
N MET A 370 7.77 16.79 -8.90
CA MET A 370 7.80 15.34 -9.08
C MET A 370 6.58 14.92 -9.90
N THR A 371 6.70 13.85 -10.68
CA THR A 371 5.62 13.31 -11.50
C THR A 371 4.71 12.43 -10.66
N PRO A 372 3.40 12.73 -10.59
CA PRO A 372 2.44 11.78 -10.06
C PRO A 372 2.33 10.54 -10.95
N VAL A 373 2.31 9.38 -10.31
CA VAL A 373 2.17 8.07 -10.94
C VAL A 373 1.05 7.32 -10.25
N ILE A 374 0.22 6.66 -11.03
CA ILE A 374 -0.80 5.73 -10.53
C ILE A 374 -0.45 4.35 -11.08
N SER A 375 -0.43 3.35 -10.21
CA SER A 375 -0.22 1.96 -10.60
C SER A 375 -1.09 1.00 -9.81
N TYR A 376 -1.30 -0.20 -10.37
CA TYR A 376 -1.96 -1.28 -9.66
C TYR A 376 -1.28 -2.60 -9.97
N TRP A 377 -0.79 -3.27 -8.93
CA TRP A 377 0.01 -4.47 -9.07
C TRP A 377 -0.26 -5.46 -7.93
N LYS A 378 0.30 -6.66 -8.08
CA LYS A 378 0.09 -7.76 -7.15
C LYS A 378 1.33 -8.61 -6.98
N SER A 379 1.45 -9.24 -5.81
CA SER A 379 2.55 -10.14 -5.48
C SER A 379 2.10 -11.21 -4.48
N ALA A 380 2.83 -12.33 -4.45
CA ALA A 380 2.77 -13.29 -3.35
C ALA A 380 3.74 -12.92 -2.20
N ASP A 381 4.46 -11.80 -2.36
CA ASP A 381 5.43 -11.24 -1.43
C ASP A 381 5.07 -9.77 -1.13
N MET A 382 3.80 -9.49 -0.78
CA MET A 382 3.27 -8.18 -0.38
C MET A 382 3.10 -8.03 1.14
N LEU A 383 3.37 -9.07 1.93
CA LEU A 383 3.27 -8.98 3.39
C LEU A 383 4.10 -7.84 3.98
N TRP A 384 5.16 -7.36 3.31
CA TRP A 384 5.91 -6.13 3.65
C TRP A 384 4.98 -4.94 3.89
N MET A 385 3.87 -4.85 3.16
CA MET A 385 2.87 -3.80 3.25
C MET A 385 1.70 -4.17 4.17
N ASP A 386 1.20 -5.40 4.14
CA ASP A 386 -0.10 -5.76 4.74
C ASP A 386 -0.05 -6.91 5.76
N GLY A 387 1.12 -7.44 6.08
CA GLY A 387 1.23 -8.63 6.92
C GLY A 387 0.97 -8.40 8.42
N LEU A 388 0.94 -9.50 9.18
CA LEU A 388 0.59 -9.50 10.60
C LEU A 388 1.54 -8.69 11.51
N GLY A 389 2.84 -8.64 11.19
CA GLY A 389 3.88 -8.14 12.10
C GLY A 389 4.13 -9.09 13.29
N ALA A 390 5.25 -8.93 14.00
CA ALA A 390 5.57 -9.78 15.14
C ALA A 390 4.57 -9.61 16.29
N ASP A 391 3.92 -8.45 16.35
CA ASP A 391 2.83 -8.10 17.25
C ASP A 391 1.48 -8.74 16.89
N GLY A 392 1.34 -9.35 15.71
CA GLY A 392 0.11 -9.97 15.22
C GLY A 392 -1.03 -8.98 14.96
N ARG A 393 -0.78 -7.67 14.97
CA ARG A 393 -1.82 -6.63 14.88
C ARG A 393 -2.12 -6.21 13.45
N GLY A 394 -1.20 -6.42 12.51
CA GLY A 394 -1.43 -6.19 11.09
C GLY A 394 -2.46 -7.17 10.49
N PRO A 395 -2.99 -6.90 9.30
CA PRO A 395 -4.23 -7.53 8.85
C PRO A 395 -4.07 -8.88 8.14
N CYS A 396 -3.06 -9.08 7.30
CA CYS A 396 -2.97 -10.21 6.38
C CYS A 396 -2.06 -11.33 6.90
N VAL A 397 -2.57 -12.57 6.87
CA VAL A 397 -1.79 -13.77 7.24
C VAL A 397 -0.97 -14.33 6.09
N GLU A 398 -1.49 -14.21 4.86
CA GLU A 398 -0.88 -14.68 3.63
C GLU A 398 -1.36 -13.82 2.46
N ASP A 399 -0.53 -13.71 1.42
CA ASP A 399 -0.88 -13.01 0.18
C ASP A 399 -1.67 -13.92 -0.75
N ALA A 400 -2.68 -13.37 -1.41
CA ALA A 400 -3.52 -14.07 -2.37
C ALA A 400 -3.68 -13.23 -3.65
N PRO A 401 -2.61 -13.07 -4.45
CA PRO A 401 -2.63 -12.23 -5.66
C PRO A 401 -3.70 -12.65 -6.69
N ASP A 402 -4.17 -13.90 -6.66
CA ASP A 402 -5.24 -14.34 -7.54
C ASP A 402 -6.61 -13.71 -7.22
N TRP A 403 -6.75 -13.06 -6.06
CA TRP A 403 -7.95 -12.33 -5.67
C TRP A 403 -7.90 -10.82 -5.96
N CYS A 404 -6.80 -10.32 -6.54
CA CYS A 404 -6.73 -8.94 -7.00
C CYS A 404 -7.61 -8.76 -8.24
N PRO A 405 -8.64 -7.89 -8.19
CA PRO A 405 -9.58 -7.69 -9.30
C PRO A 405 -8.97 -7.14 -10.59
#